data_AF-A0A954XGH5-F1
#
_entry.id   AF-A0A954XGH5-F1
#
_cell.length_a   1.000
_cell.length_b   1.000
_cell.length_c   1.000
_cell.angle_alpha   90.00
_cell.angle_beta   90.00
_cell.angle_gamma   90.00
#
_symmetry.space_group_name_H-M   'P 1'
#
loop_
_entity.id
_entity.type
_entity.pdbx_description
1 polymer ?
#
loop_
_entity_poly.entity_id
_entity_poly.type
_entity_poly.pdbx_seq_one_letter_code
_entity_poly.pdbx_strand_id
1 'polypeptide(L)'
;VPSKNLQLGIQTHNTHDRPMWVDVLMELCYLTFVTDTSRVISFEWSREAGGYGGGGENHHELSHHGGDADMLKKLAAIDRFHLERLGRFLQFLKSTSDGEGTMLDHTLVMFGSGMNSGEGGEHSPKNLPLLVAGGQRLGLQHGQHLAFNPDNHPPLSNVLLTLVQKTGVETDSFRDSTGTLTGLV
;
A
#
# COMPACT_ATOMS: atom_id res chain seq x y z
N VAL A 1 13.98 -1.91 -13.57
CA VAL A 1 13.46 -2.71 -14.71
C VAL A 1 13.03 -1.72 -15.77
N PRO A 2 13.48 -1.80 -17.04
CA PRO A 2 13.10 -0.81 -18.05
C PRO A 2 11.58 -0.78 -18.22
N SER A 3 11.00 0.39 -18.50
CA SER A 3 9.58 0.62 -18.84
C SER A 3 9.08 -0.19 -20.06
N LYS A 4 9.92 -1.04 -20.66
CA LYS A 4 9.62 -1.94 -21.78
C LYS A 4 9.02 -3.30 -21.35
N ASN A 5 8.84 -3.56 -20.05
CA ASN A 5 8.29 -4.82 -19.52
C ASN A 5 6.87 -4.67 -18.95
N LEU A 6 6.07 -3.74 -19.49
CA LEU A 6 4.65 -3.65 -19.15
C LEU A 6 3.92 -4.86 -19.73
N GLN A 7 3.26 -5.64 -18.87
CA GLN A 7 2.43 -6.79 -19.21
C GLN A 7 1.00 -6.36 -19.50
N LEU A 8 0.81 -5.46 -20.49
CA LEU A 8 -0.53 -4.98 -20.91
C LEU A 8 -1.32 -5.99 -21.75
N GLY A 9 -0.84 -7.23 -21.88
CA GLY A 9 -1.44 -8.31 -22.67
C GLY A 9 -2.66 -8.96 -22.02
N ILE A 10 -3.63 -8.15 -21.58
CA ILE A 10 -4.83 -8.61 -20.87
C ILE A 10 -5.69 -9.54 -21.74
N GLN A 11 -6.12 -10.65 -21.17
CA GLN A 11 -7.30 -11.38 -21.65
C GLN A 11 -8.53 -10.86 -20.89
N THR A 12 -9.20 -9.85 -21.45
CA THR A 12 -10.33 -9.11 -20.83
C THR A 12 -11.54 -9.96 -20.45
N HIS A 13 -11.53 -11.26 -20.79
CA HIS A 13 -12.61 -12.20 -20.54
C HIS A 13 -12.23 -13.34 -19.56
N ASN A 14 -11.01 -13.33 -19.01
CA ASN A 14 -10.60 -14.29 -18.00
C ASN A 14 -10.63 -13.65 -16.60
N THR A 15 -11.80 -13.68 -15.96
CA THR A 15 -12.00 -13.21 -14.58
C THR A 15 -11.25 -14.03 -13.52
N HIS A 16 -10.54 -15.10 -13.91
CA HIS A 16 -9.85 -16.01 -13.00
C HIS A 16 -8.35 -15.72 -12.82
N ASP A 17 -7.76 -14.76 -13.52
CA ASP A 17 -6.34 -14.39 -13.34
C ASP A 17 -6.19 -13.11 -12.50
N ARG A 18 -6.39 -13.28 -11.18
CA ARG A 18 -6.24 -12.23 -10.18
C ARG A 18 -4.81 -11.62 -10.13
N PRO A 19 -3.73 -12.41 -10.17
CA PRO A 19 -2.38 -11.86 -10.29
C PRO A 19 -2.24 -10.91 -11.48
N MET A 20 -2.64 -11.35 -12.68
CA MET A 20 -2.56 -10.54 -13.90
C MET A 20 -3.37 -9.25 -13.77
N TRP A 21 -4.58 -9.31 -13.20
CA TRP A 21 -5.40 -8.11 -13.00
C TRP A 21 -4.71 -7.06 -12.12
N VAL A 22 -4.09 -7.47 -11.00
CA VAL A 22 -3.35 -6.54 -10.13
C VAL A 22 -2.16 -5.97 -10.88
N ASP A 23 -1.40 -6.82 -11.59
CA ASP A 23 -0.21 -6.40 -12.33
C ASP A 23 -0.58 -5.35 -13.41
N VAL A 24 -1.65 -5.58 -14.18
CA VAL A 24 -2.14 -4.62 -15.18
C VAL A 24 -2.61 -3.31 -14.54
N LEU A 25 -3.39 -3.37 -13.44
CA LEU A 25 -3.86 -2.15 -12.80
C LEU A 25 -2.72 -1.33 -12.18
N MET A 26 -1.71 -1.98 -11.61
CA MET A 26 -0.52 -1.30 -11.10
C MET A 26 0.29 -0.64 -12.22
N GLU A 27 0.37 -1.29 -13.39
CA GLU A 27 1.00 -0.71 -14.57
C GLU A 27 0.21 0.46 -15.15
N LEU A 28 -1.12 0.39 -15.15
CA LEU A 28 -1.98 1.52 -15.51
C LEU A 28 -1.82 2.68 -14.54
N CYS A 29 -1.75 2.41 -13.23
CA CYS A 29 -1.46 3.43 -12.22
C CYS A 29 -0.13 4.13 -12.52
N TYR A 30 0.92 3.36 -12.79
CA TYR A 30 2.22 3.88 -13.19
C TYR A 30 2.13 4.74 -14.46
N LEU A 31 1.44 4.26 -15.49
CA LEU A 31 1.25 5.00 -16.73
C LEU A 31 0.53 6.33 -16.50
N THR A 32 -0.47 6.39 -15.60
CA THR A 32 -1.16 7.65 -15.32
C THR A 32 -0.25 8.74 -14.75
N PHE A 33 0.81 8.36 -14.04
CA PHE A 33 1.85 9.29 -13.60
C PHE A 33 2.81 9.66 -14.74
N VAL A 34 3.24 8.68 -15.54
CA VAL A 34 4.12 8.93 -16.70
C VAL A 34 3.48 9.85 -17.73
N THR A 35 2.19 9.69 -18.00
CA THR A 35 1.43 10.50 -18.97
C THR A 35 0.79 11.72 -18.34
N ASP A 36 1.16 12.04 -17.11
CA ASP A 36 0.70 13.22 -16.39
C ASP A 36 -0.84 13.33 -16.25
N THR A 37 -1.54 12.21 -16.36
CA THR A 37 -3.00 12.14 -16.48
C THR A 37 -3.72 12.26 -15.14
N SER A 38 -3.07 11.83 -14.05
CA SER A 38 -3.56 12.04 -12.67
C SER A 38 -2.40 12.36 -11.73
N ARG A 39 -2.72 13.02 -10.61
CA ARG A 39 -1.81 13.23 -9.48
C ARG A 39 -2.13 12.34 -8.27
N VAL A 40 -3.33 11.76 -8.25
CA VAL A 40 -3.83 10.98 -7.10
C VAL A 40 -4.45 9.69 -7.60
N ILE A 41 -4.14 8.60 -6.90
CA ILE A 41 -4.67 7.26 -7.16
C ILE A 41 -5.09 6.66 -5.82
N SER A 42 -6.30 6.12 -5.77
CA SER A 42 -6.75 5.24 -4.70
C SER A 42 -7.15 3.91 -5.32
N PHE A 43 -6.51 2.82 -4.90
CA PHE A 43 -6.70 1.51 -5.51
C PHE A 43 -6.90 0.44 -4.44
N GLU A 44 -8.08 -0.16 -4.41
CA GLU A 44 -8.38 -1.34 -3.59
C GLU A 44 -7.82 -2.57 -4.30
N TRP A 45 -6.80 -3.18 -3.71
CA TRP A 45 -6.10 -4.29 -4.36
C TRP A 45 -6.88 -5.57 -4.28
N SER A 46 -7.78 -5.75 -3.31
CA SER A 46 -8.64 -6.91 -3.12
C SER A 46 -9.90 -6.60 -2.36
N ARG A 47 -10.96 -7.35 -2.66
CA ARG A 47 -12.18 -7.41 -1.85
C ARG A 47 -12.00 -8.36 -0.67
N GLU A 48 -12.73 -8.08 0.40
CA GLU A 48 -12.71 -8.82 1.67
C GLU A 48 -13.01 -10.33 1.49
N ALA A 49 -14.13 -10.67 0.84
CA ALA A 49 -14.53 -12.07 0.56
C ALA A 49 -13.75 -12.73 -0.60
N GLY A 50 -12.66 -12.10 -1.06
CA GLY A 50 -11.89 -12.53 -2.23
C GLY A 50 -10.68 -13.39 -1.86
N GLY A 51 -10.30 -14.28 -2.79
CA GLY A 51 -9.03 -15.01 -2.75
C GLY A 51 -8.03 -14.51 -3.79
N TYR A 52 -6.75 -14.81 -3.62
CA TYR A 52 -5.66 -14.42 -4.53
C TYR A 52 -5.56 -15.33 -5.79
N GLY A 53 -6.69 -15.78 -6.36
CA GLY A 53 -6.71 -16.51 -7.65
C GLY A 53 -6.01 -17.89 -7.69
N GLY A 54 -5.44 -18.36 -6.56
CA GLY A 54 -4.74 -19.65 -6.43
C GLY A 54 -5.62 -20.84 -6.02
N GLY A 55 -6.94 -20.66 -5.99
CA GLY A 55 -7.91 -21.69 -5.59
C GLY A 55 -8.64 -21.36 -4.29
N GLY A 56 -9.88 -20.86 -4.40
CA GLY A 56 -10.97 -21.05 -3.45
C GLY A 56 -10.93 -20.39 -2.06
N GLU A 57 -9.77 -20.02 -1.52
CA GLU A 57 -9.67 -19.59 -0.12
C GLU A 57 -9.91 -18.09 0.07
N ASN A 58 -10.76 -17.75 1.05
CA ASN A 58 -11.22 -16.40 1.34
C ASN A 58 -10.26 -15.69 2.31
N HIS A 59 -9.66 -14.56 1.90
CA HIS A 59 -8.75 -13.78 2.77
C HIS A 59 -9.41 -13.39 4.11
N HIS A 60 -10.70 -13.05 4.07
CA HIS A 60 -11.46 -12.75 5.28
C HIS A 60 -11.52 -13.96 6.23
N GLU A 61 -11.86 -15.15 5.75
CA GLU A 61 -11.90 -16.35 6.61
C GLU A 61 -10.54 -16.66 7.20
N LEU A 62 -9.47 -16.54 6.38
CA LEU A 62 -8.11 -16.72 6.85
C LEU A 62 -7.72 -15.70 7.93
N SER A 63 -8.25 -14.48 7.87
CA SER A 63 -8.02 -13.44 8.87
C SER A 63 -8.57 -13.81 10.25
N HIS A 64 -9.61 -14.64 10.33
CA HIS A 64 -10.14 -15.20 11.59
C HIS A 64 -9.36 -16.45 12.02
N HIS A 65 -8.03 -16.37 12.02
CA HIS A 65 -7.15 -17.54 12.16
C HIS A 65 -7.20 -18.24 13.52
N GLY A 66 -7.63 -17.61 14.62
CA GLY A 66 -7.69 -18.28 15.92
C GLY A 66 -6.33 -18.75 16.46
N GLY A 67 -5.23 -18.25 15.89
CA GLY A 67 -3.86 -18.75 16.13
C GLY A 67 -3.47 -20.00 15.32
N ASP A 68 -4.30 -20.44 14.37
CA ASP A 68 -4.02 -21.60 13.52
C ASP A 68 -2.80 -21.35 12.60
N ALA A 69 -1.81 -22.23 12.70
CA ALA A 69 -0.54 -22.08 12.00
C ALA A 69 -0.66 -22.23 10.47
N ASP A 70 -1.60 -23.05 9.99
CA ASP A 70 -1.80 -23.25 8.55
C ASP A 70 -2.53 -22.06 7.93
N MET A 71 -3.51 -21.49 8.62
CA MET A 71 -4.18 -20.25 8.22
C MET A 71 -3.19 -19.08 8.20
N LEU A 72 -2.36 -18.93 9.24
CA LEU A 72 -1.30 -17.91 9.30
C LEU A 72 -0.30 -18.05 8.15
N LYS A 73 0.10 -19.28 7.81
CA LYS A 73 1.00 -19.54 6.68
C LYS A 73 0.39 -19.11 5.34
N LYS A 74 -0.92 -19.33 5.16
CA LYS A 74 -1.66 -18.89 3.97
C LYS A 74 -1.80 -17.38 3.91
N LEU A 75 -2.10 -16.72 5.03
CA LEU A 75 -2.08 -15.24 5.13
C LEU A 75 -0.73 -14.67 4.74
N ALA A 76 0.36 -15.24 5.26
CA ALA A 76 1.71 -14.80 4.91
C ALA A 76 2.03 -14.95 3.40
N ALA A 77 1.44 -15.94 2.73
CA ALA A 77 1.56 -16.08 1.27
C ALA A 77 0.81 -14.98 0.52
N ILE A 78 -0.38 -14.59 1.02
CA ILE A 78 -1.17 -13.46 0.49
C ILE A 78 -0.43 -12.13 0.71
N ASP A 79 0.11 -11.90 1.88
CA ASP A 79 0.89 -10.69 2.19
C ASP A 79 2.12 -10.58 1.29
N ARG A 80 2.87 -11.68 1.14
CA ARG A 80 4.02 -11.74 0.25
C ARG A 80 3.62 -11.41 -1.18
N PHE A 81 2.51 -11.97 -1.67
CA PHE A 81 2.01 -11.68 -3.01
C PHE A 81 1.80 -10.17 -3.26
N HIS A 82 1.14 -9.48 -2.33
CA HIS A 82 0.89 -8.05 -2.45
C HIS A 82 2.19 -7.26 -2.31
N LEU A 83 3.04 -7.58 -1.33
CA LEU A 83 4.30 -6.87 -1.11
C LEU A 83 5.28 -7.01 -2.29
N GLU A 84 5.31 -8.15 -2.97
CA GLU A 84 6.10 -8.32 -4.21
C GLU A 84 5.67 -7.35 -5.32
N ARG A 85 4.36 -7.09 -5.44
CA ARG A 85 3.79 -6.16 -6.42
C ARG A 85 3.97 -4.72 -6.05
N LEU A 86 3.86 -4.40 -4.77
CA LEU A 86 4.23 -3.09 -4.25
C LEU A 86 5.70 -2.83 -4.56
N GLY A 87 6.58 -3.80 -4.30
CA GLY A 87 8.00 -3.72 -4.65
C GLY A 87 8.25 -3.46 -6.13
N ARG A 88 7.56 -4.18 -7.02
CA ARG A 88 7.63 -3.94 -8.48
C ARG A 88 7.18 -2.52 -8.85
N PHE A 89 6.07 -2.05 -8.28
CA PHE A 89 5.56 -0.70 -8.54
C PHE A 89 6.53 0.38 -8.06
N LEU A 90 7.03 0.27 -6.83
CA LEU A 90 8.05 1.19 -6.31
C LEU A 90 9.32 1.16 -7.17
N GLN A 91 9.68 -0.02 -7.71
CA GLN A 91 10.80 -0.15 -8.63
C GLN A 91 10.56 0.54 -9.98
N PHE A 92 9.33 0.58 -10.48
CA PHE A 92 9.00 1.40 -11.66
C PHE A 92 9.19 2.88 -11.36
N LEU A 93 8.58 3.38 -10.27
CA LEU A 93 8.73 4.79 -9.88
C LEU A 93 10.21 5.18 -9.68
N LYS A 94 10.99 4.31 -9.03
CA LYS A 94 12.44 4.54 -8.80
C LYS A 94 13.27 4.49 -10.09
N SER A 95 12.88 3.68 -11.08
CA SER A 95 13.60 3.55 -12.35
C SER A 95 13.26 4.65 -13.36
N THR A 96 12.25 5.48 -13.07
CA THR A 96 11.78 6.51 -13.98
C THR A 96 12.30 7.86 -13.55
N SER A 97 13.07 8.52 -14.42
CA SER A 97 13.54 9.89 -14.20
C SER A 97 12.36 10.85 -14.24
N ASP A 98 12.36 11.83 -13.35
CA ASP A 98 11.33 12.87 -13.31
C ASP A 98 11.97 14.18 -12.85
N GLY A 99 12.43 15.00 -13.81
CA GLY A 99 13.19 16.21 -13.51
C GLY A 99 14.45 15.93 -12.69
N GLU A 100 14.59 16.62 -11.55
CA GLU A 100 15.66 16.37 -10.61
C GLU A 100 15.31 15.19 -9.68
N GLY A 101 15.72 13.99 -10.06
CA GLY A 101 15.50 12.77 -9.27
C GLY A 101 14.63 11.76 -10.01
N THR A 102 14.05 10.85 -9.24
CA THR A 102 13.17 9.79 -9.74
C THR A 102 11.72 10.12 -9.45
N MET A 103 10.80 9.50 -10.20
CA MET A 103 9.36 9.63 -9.95
C MET A 103 9.00 9.19 -8.53
N LEU A 104 9.72 8.22 -7.96
CA LEU A 104 9.55 7.83 -6.55
C LEU A 104 9.90 8.96 -5.58
N ASP A 105 10.90 9.79 -5.89
CA ASP A 105 11.29 10.91 -5.04
C ASP A 105 10.19 12.00 -4.98
N HIS A 106 9.38 12.11 -6.03
CA HIS A 106 8.27 13.06 -6.16
C HIS A 106 6.88 12.48 -5.82
N THR A 107 6.76 11.18 -5.57
CA THR A 107 5.47 10.51 -5.34
C THR A 107 5.34 9.97 -3.91
N LEU A 108 4.24 10.26 -3.22
CA LEU A 108 3.89 9.63 -1.96
C LEU A 108 3.13 8.32 -2.22
N VAL A 109 3.60 7.22 -1.64
CA VAL A 109 2.92 5.92 -1.67
C VAL A 109 2.61 5.50 -0.25
N MET A 110 1.33 5.26 0.04
CA MET A 110 0.87 4.63 1.28
C MET A 110 0.22 3.29 0.94
N PHE A 111 0.64 2.23 1.61
CA PHE A 111 0.10 0.87 1.44
C PHE A 111 -0.20 0.28 2.81
N GLY A 112 -1.36 -0.37 2.94
CA GLY A 112 -1.73 -1.03 4.18
C GLY A 112 -3.23 -1.16 4.37
N SER A 113 -3.64 -1.38 5.62
CA SER A 113 -5.02 -1.57 6.02
C SER A 113 -5.39 -0.71 7.23
N GLY A 114 -6.66 -0.31 7.32
CA GLY A 114 -7.23 0.34 8.50
C GLY A 114 -7.53 -0.61 9.66
N MET A 115 -7.24 -1.90 9.49
CA MET A 115 -7.50 -2.97 10.45
C MET A 115 -6.50 -4.12 10.27
N ASN A 116 -6.17 -4.83 11.34
CA ASN A 116 -5.48 -6.13 11.27
C ASN A 116 -6.26 -7.23 12.00
N SER A 117 -5.72 -8.45 11.92
CA SER A 117 -6.31 -9.69 12.45
C SER A 117 -5.97 -9.96 13.93
N GLY A 118 -5.40 -9.00 14.67
CA GLY A 118 -5.08 -9.19 16.08
C GLY A 118 -4.16 -10.39 16.38
N GLU A 119 -4.18 -10.88 17.62
CA GLU A 119 -3.43 -12.08 17.99
C GLU A 119 -4.23 -13.36 17.74
N GLY A 120 -5.57 -13.29 17.87
CA GLY A 120 -6.49 -14.41 17.77
C GLY A 120 -7.35 -14.43 16.51
N GLY A 121 -7.11 -13.56 15.53
CA GLY A 121 -7.95 -13.42 14.34
C GLY A 121 -9.07 -12.38 14.49
N GLU A 122 -9.08 -11.59 15.55
CA GLU A 122 -10.05 -10.53 15.78
C GLU A 122 -9.79 -9.26 14.97
N HIS A 123 -10.84 -8.47 14.75
CA HIS A 123 -10.73 -7.15 14.13
C HIS A 123 -10.09 -6.16 15.10
N SER A 124 -8.84 -5.75 14.83
CA SER A 124 -8.09 -4.85 15.70
C SER A 124 -7.60 -3.59 14.97
N PRO A 125 -7.77 -2.39 15.57
CA PRO A 125 -7.22 -1.14 15.07
C PRO A 125 -5.80 -0.84 15.59
N LYS A 126 -5.22 -1.71 16.44
CA LYS A 126 -3.91 -1.50 17.06
C LYS A 126 -2.79 -2.05 16.16
N ASN A 127 -1.63 -1.40 16.10
CA ASN A 127 -0.47 -1.86 15.30
C ASN A 127 -0.82 -2.15 13.83
N LEU A 128 -1.46 -1.18 13.17
CA LEU A 128 -1.88 -1.34 11.78
C LEU A 128 -0.68 -1.57 10.84
N PRO A 129 -0.79 -2.49 9.86
CA PRO A 129 0.25 -2.75 8.88
C PRO A 129 0.26 -1.62 7.86
N LEU A 130 1.12 -0.62 8.06
CA LEU A 130 1.24 0.56 7.19
C LEU A 130 2.67 0.73 6.70
N LEU A 131 2.79 0.95 5.40
CA LEU A 131 4.04 1.28 4.72
C LEU A 131 3.87 2.62 4.01
N VAL A 132 4.80 3.54 4.27
CA VAL A 132 4.95 4.79 3.53
C VAL A 132 6.26 4.77 2.76
N ALA A 133 6.23 5.13 1.49
CA ALA A 133 7.39 5.16 0.61
C ALA A 133 7.37 6.36 -0.35
N GLY A 134 8.54 6.73 -0.86
CA GLY A 134 8.70 7.82 -1.84
C GLY A 134 8.60 9.22 -1.23
N GLY A 135 8.53 10.26 -2.05
CA GLY A 135 8.36 11.63 -1.58
C GLY A 135 9.57 12.20 -0.85
N GLN A 136 10.78 11.72 -1.11
CA GLN A 136 11.99 12.31 -0.53
C GLN A 136 12.13 13.80 -0.89
N ARG A 137 11.71 14.19 -2.10
CA ARG A 137 11.66 15.60 -2.55
C ARG A 137 10.49 16.38 -1.97
N LEU A 138 9.53 15.69 -1.34
CA LEU A 138 8.47 16.26 -0.52
C LEU A 138 8.88 16.31 0.97
N GLY A 139 10.12 15.93 1.29
CA GLY A 139 10.69 16.01 2.63
C GLY A 139 10.22 14.89 3.57
N LEU A 140 10.02 13.68 3.03
CA LEU A 140 9.91 12.45 3.84
C LEU A 140 11.29 11.83 4.11
N GLN A 141 11.46 11.26 5.30
CA GLN A 141 12.65 10.52 5.70
C GLN A 141 12.35 9.02 5.86
N HIS A 142 13.07 8.19 5.11
CA HIS A 142 12.84 6.73 5.03
C HIS A 142 13.94 5.92 5.70
N GLY A 143 13.79 4.59 5.72
CA GLY A 143 14.80 3.65 6.23
C GLY A 143 14.64 3.30 7.72
N GLN A 144 13.42 3.43 8.25
CA GLN A 144 13.11 3.27 9.66
C GLN A 144 11.81 2.51 9.88
N HIS A 145 11.65 1.97 11.08
CA HIS A 145 10.39 1.42 11.59
C HIS A 145 9.93 2.28 12.76
N LEU A 146 8.80 2.97 12.60
CA LEU A 146 8.21 3.81 13.63
C LEU A 146 7.26 2.96 14.49
N ALA A 147 7.80 2.43 15.59
CA ALA A 147 7.02 1.70 16.58
C ALA A 147 6.50 2.65 17.66
N PHE A 148 5.21 2.55 17.96
CA PHE A 148 4.55 3.34 19.01
C PHE A 148 4.01 2.43 20.12
N ASN A 149 3.71 3.01 21.27
CA ASN A 149 3.11 2.27 22.37
C ASN A 149 1.68 1.81 21.96
N PRO A 150 1.35 0.50 21.99
CA PRO A 150 0.04 -0.01 21.55
C PRO A 150 -1.17 0.48 22.36
N ASP A 151 -0.96 1.01 23.57
CA ASP A 151 -2.02 1.58 24.41
C ASP A 151 -2.04 3.11 24.41
N ASN A 152 -1.01 3.73 23.84
CA ASN A 152 -0.89 5.18 23.68
C ASN A 152 -0.13 5.51 22.39
N HIS A 153 -0.77 5.23 21.26
CA HIS A 153 -0.23 5.48 19.92
C HIS A 153 -0.93 6.69 19.28
N PRO A 154 -0.25 7.39 18.35
CA PRO A 154 -0.93 8.38 17.52
C PRO A 154 -2.03 7.71 16.67
N PRO A 155 -3.13 8.42 16.39
CA PRO A 155 -4.14 7.97 15.42
C PRO A 155 -3.55 7.79 14.02
N LEU A 156 -4.11 6.85 13.23
CA LEU A 156 -3.75 6.68 11.80
C LEU A 156 -3.91 7.99 11.01
N SER A 157 -4.90 8.80 11.37
CA SER A 157 -5.11 10.12 10.77
C SER A 157 -3.91 11.06 10.90
N ASN A 158 -2.99 10.87 11.86
CA ASN A 158 -1.74 11.64 11.92
C ASN A 158 -0.83 11.32 10.71
N VAL A 159 -0.81 10.07 10.23
CA VAL A 159 -0.10 9.70 8.98
C VAL A 159 -0.74 10.45 7.81
N LEU A 160 -2.06 10.36 7.67
CA LEU A 160 -2.80 10.97 6.56
C LEU A 160 -2.65 12.49 6.53
N LEU A 161 -2.73 13.15 7.69
CA LEU A 161 -2.49 14.58 7.83
C LEU A 161 -1.06 14.95 7.40
N THR A 162 -0.07 14.16 7.82
CA THR A 162 1.33 14.38 7.41
C THR A 162 1.47 14.31 5.90
N LEU A 163 0.94 13.26 5.27
CA LEU A 163 1.06 13.04 3.83
C LEU A 163 0.36 14.12 3.02
N VAL A 164 -0.86 14.52 3.41
CA VAL A 164 -1.60 15.54 2.66
C VAL A 164 -0.93 16.92 2.76
N GLN A 165 -0.39 17.27 3.93
CA GLN A 165 0.40 18.50 4.08
C GLN A 165 1.69 18.47 3.24
N LYS A 166 2.35 17.31 3.10
CA LYS A 166 3.51 17.16 2.21
C LYS A 166 3.20 17.36 0.72
N THR A 167 1.93 17.28 0.33
CA THR A 167 1.47 17.64 -1.02
C THR A 167 1.10 19.12 -1.18
N GLY A 168 1.29 19.94 -0.14
CA GLY A 168 0.99 21.38 -0.17
C GLY A 168 -0.45 21.74 0.17
N VAL A 169 -1.25 20.79 0.69
CA VAL A 169 -2.61 21.09 1.18
C VAL A 169 -2.51 21.75 2.55
N GLU A 170 -3.00 22.98 2.64
CA GLU A 170 -3.08 23.74 3.89
C GLU A 170 -4.29 23.28 4.71
N THR A 171 -4.06 22.34 5.63
CA THR A 171 -5.07 21.90 6.62
C THR A 171 -4.40 21.58 7.94
N ASP A 172 -5.02 22.01 9.04
CA ASP A 172 -4.47 21.81 10.39
C ASP A 172 -4.92 20.48 11.02
N SER A 173 -5.95 19.83 10.46
CA SER A 173 -6.49 18.57 11.02
C SER A 173 -7.11 17.68 9.94
N PHE A 174 -7.22 16.39 10.25
CA PHE A 174 -7.97 15.40 9.49
C PHE A 174 -8.58 14.37 10.44
N ARG A 175 -9.91 14.25 10.48
CA ARG A 175 -10.63 13.31 11.36
C ARG A 175 -10.21 13.47 12.83
N ASP A 176 -9.71 12.42 13.45
CA ASP A 176 -9.26 12.33 14.84
C ASP A 176 -7.76 12.63 15.01
N SER A 177 -7.11 13.24 14.00
CA SER A 177 -5.70 13.56 14.07
C SER A 177 -5.39 14.49 15.24
N THR A 178 -4.35 14.18 15.99
CA THR A 178 -3.82 15.03 17.07
C THR A 178 -2.63 15.88 16.64
N GLY A 179 -2.15 15.70 15.41
CA GLY A 179 -1.03 16.41 14.80
C GLY A 179 -0.42 15.62 13.66
N THR A 180 0.73 16.06 13.15
CA THR A 180 1.54 15.26 12.21
C THR A 180 2.27 14.13 12.93
N LEU A 181 2.64 13.09 12.19
CA LEU A 181 3.34 11.93 12.72
C LEU A 181 4.83 12.28 12.90
N THR A 182 5.31 12.21 14.15
CA THR A 182 6.73 12.37 14.45
C THR A 182 7.56 11.24 13.85
N GLY A 183 8.73 11.57 13.31
CA GLY A 183 9.69 10.62 12.74
C GLY A 183 9.52 10.35 11.25
N LEU A 184 8.42 10.78 10.61
CA LEU A 184 8.18 10.56 9.19
C LEU A 184 8.80 11.66 8.28
N VAL A 185 9.13 12.81 8.86
CA VAL A 185 9.56 14.04 8.18
C VAL A 185 10.89 14.55 8.71
#